data_AF-A0A1Y3NPM0-F1
#
_entry.id   AF-A0A1Y3NPM0-F1
#
_cell.length_a   1.000
_cell.length_b   1.000
_cell.length_c   1.000
_cell.angle_alpha   90.00
_cell.angle_beta   90.00
_cell.angle_gamma   90.00
#
_symmetry.space_group_name_H-M   'P 1'
#
loop_
_entity.id
_entity.type
_entity.pdbx_description
1 polymer ?
#
loop_
_entity_poly.entity_id
_entity_poly.type
_entity_poly.pdbx_seq_one_letter_code
_entity_poly.pdbx_strand_id
1 'polypeptide(L)'
;MDSQNEIQLKSSLTKLPSLSDIEARKIKEKEIREALDVLNISIRKYNNALRIIGSASNWSNYDTFGGGGIISSSIKHDKIKEGNRALKEANESLVNVSKELADVPEIANIKISDDQKAFDIFFDNIFTDYDVKKKIDKAEKNCWKTLNHLKSLEKELNYLLESVRIKSREEIEKDNNAAIVASDNAIMHIEKAINSIDKAYKSIDADKGIFRKGLNYLLDNKEFKIKEKIMNAVKGIKNINEKLKYVQGFDTTLVNELNKYKANLEVFSRMNILAKKKEKTNLTEAKNCCLDTIKHLEIIKKALNDVILKCKIEC
;
A
#
# COMPACT_ATOMS: atom_id res chain seq x y z
N MET A 1 -33.08 2.93 22.03
CA MET A 1 -31.66 3.20 21.71
C MET A 1 -30.91 1.88 21.57
N ASP A 2 -30.71 1.30 20.41
CA ASP A 2 -31.47 1.30 19.17
C ASP A 2 -30.98 0.08 18.41
N SER A 3 -31.84 -0.91 18.25
CA SER A 3 -31.55 -2.11 17.45
C SER A 3 -31.21 -1.73 16.00
N GLN A 4 -31.70 -0.56 15.54
CA GLN A 4 -31.34 0.05 14.26
C GLN A 4 -29.88 0.55 14.22
N ASN A 5 -29.31 1.05 15.32
CA ASN A 5 -27.89 1.39 15.40
C ASN A 5 -27.01 0.15 15.34
N GLU A 6 -27.44 -0.97 15.95
CA GLU A 6 -26.71 -2.23 15.91
C GLU A 6 -26.75 -2.90 14.52
N ILE A 7 -27.86 -2.73 13.79
CA ILE A 7 -28.03 -3.16 12.39
C ILE A 7 -27.28 -2.24 11.42
N GLN A 8 -27.23 -0.92 11.67
CA GLN A 8 -26.36 0.00 10.93
C GLN A 8 -24.87 -0.28 11.18
N LEU A 9 -24.48 -0.65 12.41
CA LEU A 9 -23.11 -1.06 12.75
C LEU A 9 -22.74 -2.38 12.04
N LYS A 10 -23.66 -3.36 12.00
CA LYS A 10 -23.47 -4.66 11.33
C LYS A 10 -23.46 -4.57 9.80
N SER A 11 -24.28 -3.71 9.20
CA SER A 11 -24.25 -3.47 7.74
C SER A 11 -23.01 -2.68 7.29
N SER A 12 -22.45 -1.83 8.17
CA SER A 12 -21.15 -1.19 7.97
C SER A 12 -19.96 -2.15 8.14
N LEU A 13 -20.16 -3.29 8.81
CA LEU A 13 -19.15 -4.36 8.99
C LEU A 13 -19.05 -5.33 7.79
N THR A 14 -19.97 -5.27 6.81
CA THR A 14 -20.03 -6.23 5.69
C THR A 14 -19.36 -5.79 4.38
N LYS A 15 -18.53 -4.74 4.38
CA LYS A 15 -17.56 -4.50 3.30
C LYS A 15 -16.23 -4.02 3.91
N LEU A 16 -15.62 -4.90 4.69
CA LEU A 16 -14.23 -4.73 5.10
C LEU A 16 -13.36 -5.48 4.08
N PRO A 17 -12.31 -4.86 3.54
CA PRO A 17 -11.42 -5.55 2.62
C PRO A 17 -10.83 -6.75 3.34
N SER A 18 -11.13 -7.93 2.80
CA SER A 18 -10.54 -9.18 3.24
C SER A 18 -9.04 -9.16 2.94
N LEU A 19 -8.22 -9.96 3.64
CA LEU A 19 -6.78 -10.07 3.34
C LEU A 19 -6.49 -10.30 1.84
N SER A 20 -7.43 -10.93 1.12
CA SER A 20 -7.35 -11.11 -0.33
C SER A 20 -7.44 -9.80 -1.13
N ASP A 21 -8.10 -8.76 -0.63
CA ASP A 21 -8.22 -7.47 -1.32
C ASP A 21 -6.91 -6.67 -1.25
N ILE A 22 -6.18 -6.77 -0.14
CA ILE A 22 -4.85 -6.19 0.02
C ILE A 22 -3.84 -6.88 -0.91
N GLU A 23 -3.89 -8.20 -0.95
CA GLU A 23 -2.99 -9.00 -1.79
C GLU A 23 -3.30 -8.81 -3.28
N ALA A 24 -4.58 -8.76 -3.65
CA ALA A 24 -5.01 -8.43 -5.01
C ALA A 24 -4.49 -7.07 -5.49
N ARG A 25 -4.43 -6.06 -4.61
CA ARG A 25 -3.89 -4.74 -4.98
C ARG A 25 -2.39 -4.74 -5.18
N LYS A 26 -1.65 -5.49 -4.36
CA LYS A 26 -0.20 -5.65 -4.54
C LYS A 26 0.10 -6.34 -5.86
N ILE A 27 -0.66 -7.38 -6.18
CA ILE A 27 -0.57 -8.08 -7.47
C ILE A 27 -0.88 -7.09 -8.60
N LYS A 28 -1.97 -6.33 -8.50
CA LYS A 28 -2.33 -5.33 -9.50
C LYS A 28 -1.29 -4.24 -9.69
N GLU A 29 -0.72 -3.69 -8.61
CA GLU A 29 0.38 -2.72 -8.72
C GLU A 29 1.59 -3.33 -9.44
N LYS A 30 1.90 -4.59 -9.16
CA LYS A 30 2.99 -5.31 -9.81
C LYS A 30 2.73 -5.48 -11.31
N GLU A 31 1.54 -5.95 -11.70
CA GLU A 31 1.13 -6.13 -13.10
C GLU A 31 1.21 -4.81 -13.89
N ILE A 32 0.75 -3.69 -13.30
CA ILE A 32 0.85 -2.36 -13.91
C ILE A 32 2.32 -1.93 -14.12
N ARG A 33 3.20 -2.22 -13.16
CA ARG A 33 4.64 -1.92 -13.27
C ARG A 33 5.33 -2.76 -14.34
N GLU A 34 5.03 -4.05 -14.41
CA GLU A 34 5.56 -4.95 -15.44
C GLU A 34 5.12 -4.47 -16.84
N ALA A 35 3.86 -4.04 -16.99
CA ALA A 35 3.38 -3.42 -18.22
C ALA A 35 4.11 -2.10 -18.56
N LEU A 36 4.34 -1.21 -17.59
CA LEU A 36 5.11 0.03 -17.79
C LEU A 36 6.56 -0.25 -18.22
N ASP A 37 7.19 -1.28 -17.65
CA ASP A 37 8.58 -1.63 -17.96
C ASP A 37 8.74 -2.07 -19.42
N VAL A 38 7.89 -2.99 -19.90
CA VAL A 38 7.92 -3.44 -21.30
C VAL A 38 7.51 -2.33 -22.28
N LEU A 39 6.60 -1.44 -21.86
CA LEU A 39 6.18 -0.28 -22.64
C LEU A 39 7.33 0.73 -22.81
N ASN A 40 8.05 1.03 -21.74
CA ASN A 40 9.21 1.92 -21.76
C ASN A 40 10.35 1.36 -22.62
N ILE A 41 10.56 0.04 -22.59
CA ILE A 41 11.50 -0.63 -23.51
C ILE A 41 11.06 -0.40 -24.96
N SER A 42 9.78 -0.57 -25.27
CA SER A 42 9.23 -0.39 -26.62
C SER A 42 9.35 1.06 -27.09
N ILE A 43 9.02 2.03 -26.25
CA ILE A 43 9.19 3.47 -26.53
C ILE A 43 10.65 3.78 -26.88
N ARG A 44 11.63 3.26 -26.13
CA ARG A 44 13.06 3.43 -26.43
C ARG A 44 13.44 2.83 -27.79
N LYS A 45 12.93 1.64 -28.11
CA LYS A 45 13.17 0.97 -29.39
C LYS A 45 12.59 1.76 -30.58
N TYR A 46 11.36 2.26 -30.46
CA TYR A 46 10.75 3.12 -31.50
C TYR A 46 11.49 4.44 -31.69
N ASN A 47 11.96 5.09 -30.61
CA ASN A 47 12.81 6.29 -30.73
C ASN A 47 14.13 5.97 -31.44
N ASN A 48 14.75 4.83 -31.14
CA ASN A 48 15.98 4.41 -31.83
C ASN A 48 15.73 4.14 -33.33
N ALA A 49 14.64 3.44 -33.66
CA ALA A 49 14.23 3.20 -35.04
C ALA A 49 14.01 4.51 -35.80
N LEU A 50 13.28 5.47 -35.22
CA LEU A 50 13.07 6.80 -35.81
C LEU A 50 14.39 7.55 -36.05
N ARG A 51 15.33 7.48 -35.10
CA ARG A 51 16.67 8.10 -35.26
C ARG A 51 17.43 7.50 -36.44
N ILE A 52 17.42 6.17 -36.60
CA ILE A 52 18.12 5.48 -37.68
C ILE A 52 17.43 5.76 -39.03
N ILE A 53 16.10 5.69 -39.10
CA ILE A 53 15.33 5.99 -40.33
C ILE A 53 15.48 7.45 -40.76
N GLY A 54 15.41 8.38 -39.81
CA GLY A 54 15.62 9.81 -40.07
C GLY A 54 17.03 10.09 -40.58
N SER A 55 18.03 9.36 -40.06
CA SER A 55 19.38 9.41 -40.63
C SER A 55 19.41 8.85 -42.06
N ALA A 56 18.73 7.76 -42.39
CA ALA A 56 18.68 7.21 -43.74
C ALA A 56 17.97 8.13 -44.76
N SER A 57 16.92 8.85 -44.33
CA SER A 57 16.20 9.84 -45.14
C SER A 57 17.10 10.99 -45.61
N ASN A 58 18.04 11.44 -44.75
CA ASN A 58 18.99 12.50 -45.09
C ASN A 58 20.07 12.08 -46.11
N TRP A 59 20.38 10.79 -46.21
CA TRP A 59 21.38 10.27 -47.16
C TRP A 59 20.76 10.05 -48.55
N SER A 60 19.45 9.82 -48.64
CA SER A 60 18.73 9.73 -49.92
C SER A 60 18.67 11.07 -50.67
N ASN A 61 18.76 12.21 -49.98
CA ASN A 61 18.72 13.54 -50.59
C ASN A 61 20.10 13.99 -51.10
N TYR A 62 21.18 13.39 -50.61
CA TYR A 62 22.55 13.73 -51.00
C TYR A 62 22.92 13.20 -52.40
N ASP A 63 22.34 12.07 -52.81
CA ASP A 63 22.56 11.46 -54.14
C ASP A 63 21.95 12.30 -55.30
N THR A 64 20.98 13.18 -55.01
CA THR A 64 20.20 13.88 -56.05
C THR A 64 20.68 15.31 -56.34
N PHE A 65 21.47 15.93 -55.44
CA PHE A 65 21.81 17.36 -55.54
C PHE A 65 23.30 17.70 -55.73
N GLY A 66 24.22 16.73 -55.62
CA GLY A 66 25.66 16.99 -55.76
C GLY A 66 26.34 15.86 -56.51
N GLY A 67 26.43 16.00 -57.84
CA GLY A 67 26.93 14.97 -58.75
C GLY A 67 28.15 14.20 -58.23
N GLY A 68 28.02 12.87 -58.25
CA GLY A 68 29.12 11.91 -58.27
C GLY A 68 30.21 12.08 -57.20
N GLY A 69 29.98 11.52 -56.01
CA GLY A 69 31.02 11.40 -54.99
C GLY A 69 30.99 10.01 -54.33
N ILE A 70 32.15 9.38 -54.19
CA ILE A 70 32.42 8.01 -53.73
C ILE A 70 32.03 7.83 -52.25
N ILE A 71 30.72 7.85 -51.94
CA ILE A 71 30.16 7.29 -50.72
C ILE A 71 29.35 6.08 -51.18
N SER A 72 30.01 4.93 -51.12
CA SER A 72 29.61 3.67 -51.76
C SER A 72 28.17 3.24 -51.46
N SER A 73 27.54 2.60 -52.45
CA SER A 73 26.31 1.80 -52.31
C SER A 73 26.32 0.83 -51.11
N SER A 74 27.50 0.44 -50.63
CA SER A 74 27.72 -0.40 -49.45
C SER A 74 27.32 0.29 -48.14
N ILE A 75 27.73 1.55 -47.91
CA ILE A 75 27.38 2.31 -46.69
C ILE A 75 25.87 2.56 -46.62
N LYS A 76 25.26 2.85 -47.78
CA LYS A 76 23.81 3.02 -47.93
C LYS A 76 23.06 1.73 -47.59
N HIS A 77 23.53 0.59 -48.08
CA HIS A 77 22.98 -0.73 -47.75
C HIS A 77 23.07 -1.06 -46.27
N ASP A 78 24.17 -0.72 -45.60
CA ASP A 78 24.35 -1.03 -44.19
C ASP A 78 23.42 -0.22 -43.29
N LYS A 79 23.22 1.07 -43.59
CA LYS A 79 22.26 1.93 -42.86
C LYS A 79 20.81 1.50 -43.06
N ILE A 80 20.49 1.06 -44.27
CA ILE A 80 19.20 0.47 -44.61
C ILE A 80 18.94 -0.81 -43.79
N LYS A 81 19.92 -1.72 -43.76
CA LYS A 81 19.82 -2.96 -42.95
C LYS A 81 19.70 -2.65 -41.46
N GLU A 82 20.42 -1.64 -40.99
CA GLU A 82 20.34 -1.16 -39.60
C GLU A 82 18.94 -0.63 -39.27
N GLY A 83 18.33 0.18 -40.16
CA GLY A 83 16.97 0.68 -40.01
C GLY A 83 15.93 -0.45 -39.96
N ASN A 84 16.04 -1.42 -40.87
CA ASN A 84 15.19 -2.61 -40.87
C ASN A 84 15.30 -3.41 -39.58
N ARG A 85 16.52 -3.63 -39.08
CA ARG A 85 16.75 -4.33 -37.81
C ARG A 85 16.12 -3.58 -36.64
N ALA A 86 16.33 -2.28 -36.54
CA ALA A 86 15.80 -1.47 -35.44
C ALA A 86 14.25 -1.44 -35.43
N LEU A 87 13.63 -1.38 -36.61
CA LEU A 87 12.18 -1.46 -36.78
C LEU A 87 11.62 -2.82 -36.37
N LYS A 88 12.27 -3.90 -36.82
CA LYS A 88 11.91 -5.27 -36.43
C LYS A 88 11.98 -5.44 -34.92
N GLU A 89 13.08 -5.04 -34.30
CA GLU A 89 13.24 -5.12 -32.85
C GLU A 89 12.20 -4.30 -32.07
N ALA A 90 11.77 -3.15 -32.61
CA ALA A 90 10.71 -2.32 -32.04
C ALA A 90 9.33 -3.00 -32.15
N ASN A 91 9.00 -3.57 -33.30
CA ASN A 91 7.73 -4.29 -33.48
C ASN A 91 7.69 -5.58 -32.63
N GLU A 92 8.78 -6.34 -32.57
CA GLU A 92 8.87 -7.53 -31.71
C GLU A 92 8.63 -7.17 -30.24
N SER A 93 9.04 -5.99 -29.78
CA SER A 93 8.76 -5.56 -28.41
C SER A 93 7.27 -5.30 -28.12
N LEU A 94 6.45 -5.01 -29.15
CA LEU A 94 5.00 -4.88 -28.98
C LEU A 94 4.33 -6.19 -28.58
N VAL A 95 4.93 -7.35 -28.87
CA VAL A 95 4.42 -8.65 -28.42
C VAL A 95 4.44 -8.71 -26.90
N ASN A 96 5.54 -8.28 -26.28
CA ASN A 96 5.68 -8.23 -24.83
C ASN A 96 4.72 -7.20 -24.23
N VAL A 97 4.59 -6.01 -24.83
CA VAL A 97 3.59 -5.02 -24.39
C VAL A 97 2.19 -5.60 -24.44
N SER A 98 1.82 -6.25 -25.55
CA SER A 98 0.50 -6.88 -25.70
C SER A 98 0.24 -7.98 -24.67
N LYS A 99 1.28 -8.68 -24.23
CA LYS A 99 1.19 -9.73 -23.22
C LYS A 99 0.98 -9.14 -21.83
N GLU A 100 1.84 -8.23 -21.39
CA GLU A 100 1.74 -7.63 -20.05
C GLU A 100 0.49 -6.75 -19.91
N LEU A 101 0.02 -6.11 -21.00
CA LEU A 101 -1.26 -5.39 -21.00
C LEU A 101 -2.48 -6.31 -20.85
N ALA A 102 -2.37 -7.60 -21.20
CA ALA A 102 -3.48 -8.55 -21.03
C ALA A 102 -3.76 -8.82 -19.55
N ASP A 103 -2.75 -8.64 -18.69
CA ASP A 103 -2.84 -8.76 -17.24
C ASP A 103 -3.36 -7.44 -16.60
N VAL A 104 -3.60 -6.38 -17.39
CA VAL A 104 -4.18 -5.09 -16.94
C VAL A 104 -5.48 -4.79 -17.71
N PRO A 105 -6.61 -5.40 -17.34
CA PRO A 105 -7.85 -5.35 -18.12
C PRO A 105 -8.47 -3.94 -18.23
N GLU A 106 -8.17 -3.02 -17.30
CA GLU A 106 -8.72 -1.65 -17.29
C GLU A 106 -8.29 -0.81 -18.49
N ILE A 107 -7.17 -1.15 -19.11
CA ILE A 107 -6.58 -0.44 -20.26
C ILE A 107 -6.60 -1.30 -21.54
N ALA A 108 -7.12 -2.53 -21.47
CA ALA A 108 -7.17 -3.49 -22.58
C ALA A 108 -7.99 -3.02 -23.80
N ASN A 109 -8.82 -1.98 -23.65
CA ASN A 109 -9.54 -1.36 -24.76
C ASN A 109 -8.64 -0.54 -25.69
N ILE A 110 -7.40 -0.24 -25.27
CA ILE A 110 -6.40 0.41 -26.09
C ILE A 110 -5.56 -0.68 -26.77
N LYS A 111 -6.18 -1.30 -27.78
CA LYS A 111 -5.54 -2.35 -28.56
C LYS A 111 -4.40 -1.75 -29.38
N ILE A 112 -3.21 -2.35 -29.24
CA ILE A 112 -2.22 -2.32 -30.32
C ILE A 112 -2.89 -3.01 -31.51
N SER A 113 -3.24 -2.25 -32.54
CA SER A 113 -3.99 -2.77 -33.69
C SER A 113 -3.18 -3.83 -34.41
N ASP A 114 -3.82 -4.81 -35.06
CA ASP A 114 -3.10 -5.79 -35.87
C ASP A 114 -2.30 -5.12 -37.01
N ASP A 115 -2.74 -3.95 -37.47
CA ASP A 115 -1.99 -3.08 -38.39
C ASP A 115 -0.62 -2.62 -37.84
N GLN A 116 -0.44 -2.59 -36.51
CA GLN A 116 0.82 -2.27 -35.83
C GLN A 116 1.71 -3.51 -35.66
N LYS A 117 1.14 -4.72 -35.80
CA LYS A 117 1.85 -6.01 -35.75
C LYS A 117 2.21 -6.53 -37.17
N ALA A 118 1.45 -6.16 -38.20
CA ALA A 118 1.56 -6.66 -39.58
C ALA A 118 2.65 -5.96 -40.44
N PHE A 119 3.80 -5.66 -39.85
CA PHE A 119 4.82 -4.81 -40.47
C PHE A 119 5.95 -5.57 -41.18
N ASP A 120 6.15 -6.86 -40.88
CA ASP A 120 7.25 -7.66 -41.41
C ASP A 120 7.26 -7.77 -42.95
N ILE A 121 6.07 -7.87 -43.58
CA ILE A 121 5.93 -7.95 -45.04
C ILE A 121 6.22 -6.59 -45.73
N PHE A 122 5.97 -5.49 -45.02
CA PHE A 122 6.22 -4.15 -45.53
C PHE A 122 7.72 -3.85 -45.52
N PHE A 123 8.43 -4.20 -44.42
CA PHE A 123 9.83 -3.86 -44.14
C PHE A 123 10.89 -4.60 -44.98
N ASP A 124 10.69 -5.88 -45.27
CA ASP A 124 11.61 -6.62 -46.15
C ASP A 124 11.66 -6.04 -47.58
N ASN A 125 10.59 -5.36 -48.00
CA ASN A 125 10.46 -4.75 -49.31
C ASN A 125 10.71 -3.22 -49.33
N ILE A 126 10.91 -2.54 -48.18
CA ILE A 126 11.04 -1.06 -48.15
C ILE A 126 12.21 -0.56 -48.96
N PHE A 127 13.30 -1.31 -48.97
CA PHE A 127 14.60 -0.80 -49.40
C PHE A 127 15.21 -1.54 -50.59
N THR A 128 14.48 -2.51 -51.15
CA THR A 128 14.87 -3.28 -52.34
C THR A 128 14.26 -2.75 -53.64
N ASP A 129 13.28 -1.85 -53.58
CA ASP A 129 12.51 -1.35 -54.72
C ASP A 129 12.84 0.09 -55.12
N TYR A 130 12.49 0.48 -56.35
CA TYR A 130 12.71 1.81 -56.94
C TYR A 130 12.08 2.99 -56.15
N ASP A 131 11.10 2.75 -55.27
CA ASP A 131 10.34 3.79 -54.55
C ASP A 131 10.71 3.86 -53.04
N VAL A 132 12.01 3.68 -52.72
CA VAL A 132 12.55 3.66 -51.33
C VAL A 132 12.08 4.86 -50.50
N LYS A 133 12.07 6.07 -51.08
CA LYS A 133 11.74 7.31 -50.36
C LYS A 133 10.31 7.31 -49.80
N LYS A 134 9.31 6.94 -50.60
CA LYS A 134 7.92 6.86 -50.13
C LYS A 134 7.74 5.81 -49.03
N LYS A 135 8.49 4.71 -49.12
CA LYS A 135 8.44 3.64 -48.12
C LYS A 135 9.11 4.07 -46.79
N ILE A 136 10.23 4.81 -46.84
CA ILE A 136 10.85 5.49 -45.67
C ILE A 136 9.84 6.43 -45.00
N ASP A 137 9.20 7.32 -45.77
CA ASP A 137 8.27 8.31 -45.21
C ASP A 137 7.05 7.61 -44.56
N LYS A 138 6.56 6.52 -45.16
CA LYS A 138 5.48 5.70 -44.56
C LYS A 138 5.94 4.99 -43.29
N ALA A 139 7.16 4.44 -43.25
CA ALA A 139 7.73 3.80 -42.07
C ALA A 139 7.86 4.80 -40.91
N GLU A 140 8.40 5.98 -41.18
CA GLU A 140 8.56 7.04 -40.20
C GLU A 140 7.21 7.49 -39.64
N LYS A 141 6.22 7.73 -40.51
CA LYS A 141 4.85 8.09 -40.11
C LYS A 141 4.22 7.03 -39.20
N ASN A 142 4.38 5.76 -39.53
CA ASN A 142 3.84 4.65 -38.73
C ASN A 142 4.55 4.48 -37.39
N CYS A 143 5.87 4.71 -37.35
CA CYS A 143 6.63 4.75 -36.10
C CYS A 143 6.15 5.86 -35.19
N TRP A 144 5.97 7.08 -35.71
CA TRP A 144 5.42 8.19 -34.95
C TRP A 144 4.00 7.90 -34.42
N LYS A 145 3.13 7.32 -35.25
CA LYS A 145 1.78 6.91 -34.83
C LYS A 145 1.84 5.91 -33.67
N THR A 146 2.69 4.89 -33.78
CA THR A 146 2.84 3.85 -32.76
C THR A 146 3.48 4.41 -31.49
N LEU A 147 4.53 5.21 -31.61
CA LEU A 147 5.18 5.88 -30.49
C LEU A 147 4.21 6.78 -29.71
N ASN A 148 3.37 7.56 -30.41
CA ASN A 148 2.36 8.40 -29.78
C ASN A 148 1.31 7.56 -29.03
N HIS A 149 0.94 6.41 -29.60
CA HIS A 149 0.04 5.46 -28.94
C HIS A 149 0.66 4.88 -27.67
N LEU A 150 1.92 4.43 -27.73
CA LEU A 150 2.65 3.92 -26.57
C LEU A 150 2.79 4.98 -25.47
N LYS A 151 3.06 6.24 -25.82
CA LYS A 151 3.10 7.34 -24.84
C LYS A 151 1.73 7.64 -24.21
N SER A 152 0.64 7.46 -24.96
CA SER A 152 -0.72 7.57 -24.41
C SER A 152 -0.97 6.45 -23.39
N LEU A 153 -0.64 5.21 -23.75
CA LEU A 153 -0.69 4.06 -22.86
C LEU A 153 0.15 4.28 -21.58
N GLU A 154 1.34 4.84 -21.72
CA GLU A 154 2.24 5.15 -20.60
C GLU A 154 1.57 6.10 -19.62
N LYS A 155 0.94 7.16 -20.14
CA LYS A 155 0.21 8.13 -19.31
C LYS A 155 -0.97 7.49 -18.58
N GLU A 156 -1.72 6.62 -19.24
CA GLU A 156 -2.87 5.95 -18.65
C GLU A 156 -2.47 4.90 -17.60
N LEU A 157 -1.43 4.11 -17.87
CA LEU A 157 -0.84 3.18 -16.90
C LEU A 157 -0.33 3.91 -15.66
N ASN A 158 0.36 5.05 -15.83
CA ASN A 158 0.81 5.87 -14.71
C ASN A 158 -0.37 6.42 -13.89
N TYR A 159 -1.43 6.88 -14.55
CA TYR A 159 -2.65 7.33 -13.85
C TYR A 159 -3.31 6.17 -13.08
N LEU A 160 -3.40 5.00 -13.69
CA LEU A 160 -3.95 3.81 -13.06
C LEU A 160 -3.11 3.38 -11.85
N LEU A 161 -1.78 3.34 -12.00
CA LEU A 161 -0.83 3.04 -10.93
C LEU A 161 -1.03 3.95 -9.74
N GLU A 162 -1.11 5.26 -9.99
CA GLU A 162 -1.30 6.25 -8.94
C GLU A 162 -2.67 6.09 -8.26
N SER A 163 -3.72 5.84 -9.03
CA SER A 163 -5.06 5.59 -8.47
C SER A 163 -5.12 4.36 -7.56
N VAL A 164 -4.37 3.30 -7.89
CA VAL A 164 -4.27 2.08 -7.06
C VAL A 164 -3.49 2.37 -5.79
N ARG A 165 -2.38 3.11 -5.88
CA ARG A 165 -1.57 3.51 -4.72
C ARG A 165 -2.33 4.42 -3.76
N ILE A 166 -3.07 5.40 -4.27
CA ILE A 166 -3.89 6.29 -3.44
C ILE A 166 -4.91 5.48 -2.64
N LYS A 167 -5.67 4.59 -3.30
CA LYS A 167 -6.65 3.72 -2.61
C LYS A 167 -6.00 2.83 -1.56
N SER A 168 -4.82 2.28 -1.86
CA SER A 168 -4.04 1.49 -0.89
C SER A 168 -3.67 2.32 0.35
N ARG A 169 -3.19 3.55 0.14
CA ARG A 169 -2.80 4.47 1.23
C ARG A 169 -3.98 4.87 2.10
N GLU A 170 -5.11 5.24 1.49
CA GLU A 170 -6.32 5.64 2.23
C GLU A 170 -6.81 4.55 3.18
N GLU A 171 -6.75 3.28 2.75
CA GLU A 171 -7.13 2.17 3.61
C GLU A 171 -6.12 1.86 4.69
N ILE A 172 -4.81 1.90 4.39
CA ILE A 172 -3.77 1.76 5.41
C ILE A 172 -3.94 2.85 6.47
N GLU A 173 -4.13 4.11 6.07
CA GLU A 173 -4.34 5.22 7.00
C GLU A 173 -5.62 5.03 7.82
N LYS A 174 -6.72 4.59 7.19
CA LYS A 174 -7.98 4.29 7.88
C LYS A 174 -7.82 3.21 8.96
N ASP A 175 -7.18 2.09 8.64
CA ASP A 175 -7.03 0.96 9.56
C ASP A 175 -6.07 1.28 10.71
N ASN A 176 -4.96 1.97 10.42
CA ASN A 176 -4.03 2.44 11.45
C ASN A 176 -4.71 3.47 12.38
N ASN A 177 -5.46 4.44 11.83
CA ASN A 177 -6.19 5.41 12.64
C ASN A 177 -7.26 4.75 13.52
N ALA A 178 -7.97 3.74 13.01
CA ALA A 178 -8.94 2.99 13.81
C ALA A 178 -8.26 2.27 15.00
N ALA A 179 -7.06 1.72 14.79
CA ALA A 179 -6.27 1.09 15.86
C ALA A 179 -5.69 2.12 16.86
N ILE A 180 -5.28 3.31 16.39
CA ILE A 180 -4.83 4.42 17.25
C ILE A 180 -5.98 4.87 18.15
N VAL A 181 -7.16 5.14 17.59
CA VAL A 181 -8.35 5.54 18.35
C VAL A 181 -8.76 4.47 19.35
N ALA A 182 -8.68 3.19 18.99
CA ALA A 182 -8.92 2.09 19.92
C ALA A 182 -7.90 2.07 21.06
N SER A 183 -6.63 2.40 20.76
CA SER A 183 -5.53 2.51 21.74
C SER A 183 -5.75 3.65 22.72
N ASP A 184 -6.12 4.84 22.24
CA ASP A 184 -6.44 6.00 23.09
C ASP A 184 -7.61 5.71 24.03
N ASN A 185 -8.65 5.05 23.53
CA ASN A 185 -9.78 4.63 24.35
C ASN A 185 -9.39 3.63 25.44
N ALA A 186 -8.51 2.67 25.13
CA ALA A 186 -8.00 1.72 26.13
C ALA A 186 -7.14 2.44 27.19
N ILE A 187 -6.24 3.33 26.78
CA ILE A 187 -5.40 4.14 27.68
C ILE A 187 -6.29 4.95 28.62
N MET A 188 -7.31 5.66 28.12
CA MET A 188 -8.28 6.39 28.94
C MET A 188 -8.92 5.50 30.02
N HIS A 189 -9.31 4.27 29.67
CA HIS A 189 -9.89 3.34 30.65
C HIS A 189 -8.86 2.86 31.68
N ILE A 190 -7.61 2.65 31.29
CA ILE A 190 -6.52 2.27 32.18
C ILE A 190 -6.19 3.42 33.15
N GLU A 191 -6.15 4.67 32.67
CA GLU A 191 -5.95 5.86 33.53
C GLU A 191 -7.06 6.02 34.56
N LYS A 192 -8.32 5.77 34.17
CA LYS A 192 -9.46 5.75 35.09
C LYS A 192 -9.31 4.66 36.16
N ALA A 193 -8.74 3.51 35.80
CA ALA A 193 -8.43 2.45 36.75
C ALA A 193 -7.32 2.86 37.72
N ILE A 194 -6.21 3.44 37.22
CA ILE A 194 -5.11 3.97 38.03
C ILE A 194 -5.61 5.00 39.05
N ASN A 195 -6.44 5.96 38.62
CA ASN A 195 -7.03 6.96 39.52
C ASN A 195 -7.89 6.32 40.62
N SER A 196 -8.64 5.27 40.28
CA SER A 196 -9.45 4.52 41.25
C SER A 196 -8.58 3.76 42.25
N ILE A 197 -7.46 3.18 41.79
CA ILE A 197 -6.44 2.52 42.61
C ILE A 197 -5.79 3.53 43.57
N ASP A 198 -5.38 4.70 43.07
CA ASP A 198 -4.76 5.75 43.89
C ASP A 198 -5.73 6.28 44.97
N LYS A 199 -7.01 6.42 44.65
CA LYS A 199 -8.06 6.75 45.62
C LYS A 199 -8.28 5.66 46.67
N ALA A 200 -8.10 4.39 46.33
CA ALA A 200 -8.18 3.30 47.30
C ALA A 200 -6.94 3.31 48.21
N TYR A 201 -5.75 3.44 47.64
CA TYR A 201 -4.49 3.49 48.36
C TYR A 201 -4.48 4.60 49.42
N LYS A 202 -4.88 5.83 49.06
CA LYS A 202 -4.97 6.97 49.98
C LYS A 202 -5.90 6.73 51.18
N SER A 203 -7.00 6.00 51.00
CA SER A 203 -7.91 5.72 52.12
C SER A 203 -7.42 4.61 53.02
N ILE A 204 -6.65 3.66 52.52
CA ILE A 204 -5.96 2.68 53.38
C ILE A 204 -4.93 3.41 54.26
N ASP A 205 -4.24 4.42 53.74
CA ASP A 205 -3.30 5.24 54.51
C ASP A 205 -3.96 6.16 55.54
N ALA A 206 -5.11 6.74 55.20
CA ALA A 206 -5.87 7.62 56.09
C ALA A 206 -6.51 6.88 57.28
N ASP A 207 -6.65 5.56 57.20
CA ASP A 207 -7.44 4.75 58.13
C ASP A 207 -6.64 4.14 59.30
N LYS A 208 -5.49 4.73 59.67
CA LYS A 208 -4.73 4.31 60.85
C LYS A 208 -5.47 4.53 62.19
N GLY A 209 -6.75 4.95 62.22
CA GLY A 209 -7.43 5.33 63.46
C GLY A 209 -8.96 5.23 63.58
N ILE A 210 -9.75 4.67 62.65
CA ILE A 210 -11.23 4.70 62.76
C ILE A 210 -11.91 3.33 62.49
N PHE A 211 -13.09 3.16 63.11
CA PHE A 211 -14.00 2.01 63.12
C PHE A 211 -14.00 1.08 61.88
N ARG A 212 -13.57 -0.17 62.13
CA ARG A 212 -13.30 -1.23 61.15
C ARG A 212 -14.49 -1.76 60.34
N LYS A 213 -15.75 -1.50 60.74
CA LYS A 213 -16.96 -2.01 60.04
C LYS A 213 -17.41 -1.10 58.88
N GLY A 214 -17.48 0.21 59.09
CA GLY A 214 -17.83 1.18 58.02
C GLY A 214 -16.76 1.23 56.93
N LEU A 215 -15.50 0.98 57.29
CA LEU A 215 -14.40 0.84 56.36
C LEU A 215 -14.59 -0.30 55.36
N ASN A 216 -15.02 -1.50 55.79
CA ASN A 216 -15.13 -2.64 54.85
C ASN A 216 -16.11 -2.31 53.71
N TYR A 217 -17.26 -1.69 54.02
CA TYR A 217 -18.22 -1.26 53.00
C TYR A 217 -17.65 -0.20 52.04
N LEU A 218 -16.81 0.72 52.54
CA LEU A 218 -16.13 1.71 51.70
C LEU A 218 -15.06 1.07 50.80
N LEU A 219 -14.33 0.08 51.31
CA LEU A 219 -13.33 -0.67 50.54
C LEU A 219 -14.02 -1.53 49.47
N ASP A 220 -15.10 -2.26 49.81
CA ASP A 220 -15.88 -3.06 48.85
C ASP A 220 -16.39 -2.21 47.68
N ASN A 221 -16.92 -1.02 47.97
CA ASN A 221 -17.37 -0.07 46.94
C ASN A 221 -16.23 0.44 46.04
N LYS A 222 -15.02 0.58 46.58
CA LYS A 222 -13.85 0.99 45.80
C LYS A 222 -13.30 -0.16 44.97
N GLU A 223 -13.28 -1.36 45.53
CA GLU A 223 -12.90 -2.58 44.81
C GLU A 223 -13.79 -2.79 43.60
N PHE A 224 -15.11 -2.63 43.77
CA PHE A 224 -16.06 -2.70 42.67
C PHE A 224 -15.72 -1.71 41.55
N LYS A 225 -15.45 -0.44 41.89
CA LYS A 225 -15.07 0.59 40.91
C LYS A 225 -13.76 0.26 40.20
N ILE A 226 -12.75 -0.24 40.92
CA ILE A 226 -11.48 -0.66 40.32
C ILE A 226 -11.71 -1.79 39.32
N LYS A 227 -12.44 -2.85 39.71
CA LYS A 227 -12.76 -3.98 38.83
C LYS A 227 -13.52 -3.56 37.59
N GLU A 228 -14.51 -2.68 37.74
CA GLU A 228 -15.28 -2.12 36.63
C GLU A 228 -14.37 -1.39 35.61
N LYS A 229 -13.44 -0.55 36.09
CA LYS A 229 -12.51 0.17 35.19
C LYS A 229 -11.48 -0.75 34.55
N ILE A 230 -10.94 -1.73 35.27
CA ILE A 230 -10.03 -2.74 34.69
C ILE A 230 -10.76 -3.57 33.62
N MET A 231 -12.01 -3.97 33.86
CA MET A 231 -12.79 -4.70 32.87
C MET A 231 -13.03 -3.89 31.59
N ASN A 232 -13.27 -2.58 31.72
CA ASN A 232 -13.39 -1.69 30.56
C ASN A 232 -12.06 -1.54 29.81
N ALA A 233 -10.92 -1.49 30.52
CA ALA A 233 -9.60 -1.52 29.90
C ALA A 233 -9.35 -2.82 29.11
N VAL A 234 -9.70 -3.98 29.69
CA VAL A 234 -9.61 -5.28 29.00
C VAL A 234 -10.46 -5.30 27.73
N LYS A 235 -11.68 -4.74 27.77
CA LYS A 235 -12.53 -4.59 26.56
C LYS A 235 -11.87 -3.70 25.51
N GLY A 236 -11.26 -2.58 25.93
CA GLY A 236 -10.48 -1.71 25.05
C GLY A 236 -9.34 -2.46 24.36
N ILE A 237 -8.57 -3.25 25.10
CA ILE A 237 -7.47 -4.05 24.54
C ILE A 237 -7.98 -5.11 23.55
N LYS A 238 -9.13 -5.75 23.82
CA LYS A 238 -9.76 -6.69 22.88
C LYS A 238 -10.14 -5.98 21.57
N ASN A 239 -10.71 -4.78 21.65
CA ASN A 239 -11.04 -3.99 20.46
C ASN A 239 -9.77 -3.65 19.64
N ILE A 240 -8.68 -3.25 20.29
CA ILE A 240 -7.40 -2.98 19.60
C ILE A 240 -6.93 -4.23 18.85
N ASN A 241 -6.92 -5.39 19.51
CA ASN A 241 -6.52 -6.64 18.86
C ASN A 241 -7.37 -6.97 17.62
N GLU A 242 -8.67 -6.68 17.65
CA GLU A 242 -9.52 -6.83 16.46
C GLU A 242 -9.13 -5.86 15.34
N LYS A 243 -8.73 -4.63 15.65
CA LYS A 243 -8.26 -3.66 14.64
C LYS A 243 -6.89 -4.02 14.07
N LEU A 244 -5.96 -4.49 14.91
CA LEU A 244 -4.60 -4.83 14.49
C LEU A 244 -4.55 -6.00 13.49
N LYS A 245 -5.59 -6.85 13.41
CA LYS A 245 -5.70 -7.91 12.38
C LYS A 245 -5.69 -7.38 10.95
N TYR A 246 -6.11 -6.14 10.74
CA TYR A 246 -6.24 -5.52 9.43
C TYR A 246 -5.06 -4.59 9.11
N VAL A 247 -4.23 -4.26 10.11
CA VAL A 247 -3.06 -3.42 9.89
C VAL A 247 -2.00 -4.22 9.15
N GLN A 248 -1.76 -3.85 7.90
CA GLN A 248 -0.83 -4.54 7.03
C GLN A 248 0.61 -4.48 7.57
N GLY A 249 1.26 -5.65 7.64
CA GLY A 249 2.67 -5.75 8.04
C GLY A 249 2.93 -5.40 9.51
N PHE A 250 1.89 -5.37 10.35
CA PHE A 250 2.04 -5.05 11.76
C PHE A 250 2.82 -6.13 12.51
N ASP A 251 3.67 -5.69 13.44
CA ASP A 251 4.53 -6.59 14.21
C ASP A 251 3.70 -7.46 15.16
N THR A 252 3.66 -8.76 14.85
CA THR A 252 2.93 -9.77 15.65
C THR A 252 3.50 -9.92 17.06
N THR A 253 4.76 -9.55 17.31
CA THR A 253 5.36 -9.59 18.64
C THR A 253 4.70 -8.59 19.59
N LEU A 254 4.40 -7.38 19.10
CA LEU A 254 3.68 -6.35 19.85
C LEU A 254 2.27 -6.80 20.24
N VAL A 255 1.59 -7.54 19.35
CA VAL A 255 0.26 -8.13 19.64
C VAL A 255 0.36 -9.20 20.72
N ASN A 256 1.39 -10.05 20.65
CA ASN A 256 1.63 -11.10 21.65
C ASN A 256 1.94 -10.51 23.03
N GLU A 257 2.72 -9.44 23.10
CA GLU A 257 3.01 -8.73 24.36
C GLU A 257 1.77 -8.04 24.92
N LEU A 258 0.96 -7.36 24.07
CA LEU A 258 -0.30 -6.77 24.49
C LEU A 258 -1.26 -7.81 25.09
N ASN A 259 -1.27 -9.03 24.53
CA ASN A 259 -2.07 -10.13 25.07
C ASN A 259 -1.60 -10.62 26.44
N LYS A 260 -0.29 -10.53 26.76
CA LYS A 260 0.22 -10.82 28.12
C LYS A 260 -0.31 -9.79 29.12
N TYR A 261 -0.24 -8.50 28.78
CA TYR A 261 -0.78 -7.43 29.62
C TYR A 261 -2.29 -7.57 29.84
N LYS A 262 -3.04 -7.90 28.78
CA LYS A 262 -4.47 -8.20 28.86
C LYS A 262 -4.76 -9.33 29.86
N ALA A 263 -4.02 -10.43 29.79
CA ALA A 263 -4.20 -11.57 30.69
C ALA A 263 -3.94 -11.19 32.15
N ASN A 264 -2.90 -10.38 32.42
CA ASN A 264 -2.63 -9.88 33.77
C ASN A 264 -3.77 -8.99 34.29
N LEU A 265 -4.30 -8.08 33.47
CA LEU A 265 -5.46 -7.26 33.84
C LEU A 265 -6.72 -8.09 34.10
N GLU A 266 -6.93 -9.17 33.33
CA GLU A 266 -8.02 -10.11 33.57
C GLU A 266 -7.90 -10.80 34.94
N VAL A 267 -6.69 -11.14 35.39
CA VAL A 267 -6.45 -11.65 36.75
C VAL A 267 -6.86 -10.62 37.81
N PHE A 268 -6.40 -9.37 37.69
CA PHE A 268 -6.76 -8.32 38.64
C PHE A 268 -8.27 -8.03 38.68
N SER A 269 -8.96 -8.12 37.53
CA SER A 269 -10.42 -7.94 37.50
C SER A 269 -11.20 -8.98 38.31
N ARG A 270 -10.63 -10.17 38.52
CA ARG A 270 -11.26 -11.28 39.24
C ARG A 270 -10.76 -11.39 40.69
N MET A 271 -9.54 -10.95 40.96
CA MET A 271 -8.91 -11.03 42.28
C MET A 271 -9.63 -10.17 43.32
N ASN A 272 -9.62 -10.61 44.58
CA ASN A 272 -9.96 -9.74 45.71
C ASN A 272 -8.77 -8.79 46.00
N ILE A 273 -8.73 -7.66 45.31
CA ILE A 273 -7.58 -6.73 45.35
C ILE A 273 -7.42 -6.14 46.77
N LEU A 274 -8.53 -5.92 47.49
CA LEU A 274 -8.53 -5.38 48.84
C LEU A 274 -8.62 -6.47 49.92
N ALA A 275 -8.09 -7.66 49.65
CA ALA A 275 -7.97 -8.72 50.65
C ALA A 275 -7.03 -8.34 51.82
N LYS A 276 -7.54 -8.46 53.05
CA LYS A 276 -6.84 -8.12 54.30
C LYS A 276 -5.43 -8.73 54.36
N LYS A 277 -4.47 -7.90 54.78
CA LYS A 277 -3.00 -8.10 54.88
C LYS A 277 -2.17 -7.87 53.60
N LYS A 278 -2.75 -7.90 52.39
CA LYS A 278 -2.01 -7.69 51.13
C LYS A 278 -2.54 -6.56 50.24
N GLU A 279 -3.52 -5.80 50.73
CA GLU A 279 -4.23 -4.74 49.99
C GLU A 279 -3.28 -3.74 49.30
N LYS A 280 -2.27 -3.24 50.01
CA LYS A 280 -1.28 -2.32 49.43
C LYS A 280 -0.45 -2.96 48.33
N THR A 281 0.08 -4.17 48.57
CA THR A 281 0.87 -4.92 47.59
C THR A 281 0.06 -5.18 46.32
N ASN A 282 -1.17 -5.68 46.47
CA ASN A 282 -2.07 -5.96 45.36
C ASN A 282 -2.42 -4.70 44.56
N LEU A 283 -2.68 -3.57 45.23
CA LEU A 283 -2.94 -2.29 44.56
C LEU A 283 -1.71 -1.77 43.81
N THR A 284 -0.51 -1.91 44.39
CA THR A 284 0.74 -1.54 43.73
C THR A 284 1.00 -2.41 42.49
N GLU A 285 0.83 -3.72 42.59
CA GLU A 285 0.98 -4.65 41.46
C GLU A 285 -0.04 -4.35 40.35
N ALA A 286 -1.31 -4.12 40.70
CA ALA A 286 -2.34 -3.75 39.74
C ALA A 286 -2.03 -2.42 39.04
N LYS A 287 -1.53 -1.42 39.78
CA LYS A 287 -1.11 -0.12 39.23
C LYS A 287 0.07 -0.27 38.28
N ASN A 288 1.09 -1.04 38.66
CA ASN A 288 2.26 -1.28 37.81
C ASN A 288 1.85 -1.99 36.51
N CYS A 289 0.99 -3.01 36.60
CA CYS A 289 0.43 -3.67 35.42
C CYS A 289 -0.30 -2.69 34.50
N CYS A 290 -1.10 -1.77 35.05
CA CYS A 290 -1.77 -0.72 34.29
C CYS A 290 -0.75 0.22 33.59
N LEU A 291 0.27 0.67 34.31
CA LEU A 291 1.31 1.55 33.77
C LEU A 291 2.10 0.89 32.64
N ASP A 292 2.49 -0.37 32.79
CA ASP A 292 3.21 -1.10 31.75
C ASP A 292 2.33 -1.38 30.52
N THR A 293 1.02 -1.60 30.72
CA THR A 293 0.06 -1.68 29.62
C THR A 293 -0.02 -0.37 28.84
N ILE A 294 -0.04 0.78 29.52
CA ILE A 294 -0.02 2.10 28.85
C ILE A 294 1.26 2.28 28.03
N LYS A 295 2.44 1.97 28.61
CA LYS A 295 3.71 2.06 27.87
C LYS A 295 3.68 1.23 26.59
N HIS A 296 3.16 0.01 26.67
CA HIS A 296 3.05 -0.88 25.52
C HIS A 296 2.08 -0.35 24.45
N LEU A 297 0.94 0.21 24.87
CA LEU A 297 -0.02 0.84 23.96
C LEU A 297 0.55 2.09 23.28
N GLU A 298 1.39 2.87 23.97
CA GLU A 298 2.10 4.00 23.36
C GLU A 298 3.15 3.54 22.33
N ILE A 299 3.85 2.42 22.57
CA ILE A 299 4.73 1.80 21.57
C ILE A 299 3.94 1.39 20.32
N ILE A 300 2.78 0.75 20.51
CA ILE A 300 1.89 0.37 19.41
C ILE A 300 1.44 1.62 18.63
N LYS A 301 0.97 2.67 19.32
CA LYS A 301 0.59 3.93 18.67
C LYS A 301 1.73 4.54 17.87
N LYS A 302 2.95 4.53 18.40
CA LYS A 302 4.11 5.02 17.68
C LYS A 302 4.35 4.21 16.40
N ALA A 303 4.33 2.88 16.50
CA ALA A 303 4.50 2.01 15.33
C ALA A 303 3.42 2.24 14.26
N LEU A 304 2.17 2.43 14.65
CA LEU A 304 1.06 2.74 13.73
C LEU A 304 1.27 4.11 13.03
N ASN A 305 1.70 5.13 13.78
CA ASN A 305 2.02 6.44 13.20
C ASN A 305 3.21 6.38 12.25
N ASP A 306 4.24 5.60 12.57
CA ASP A 306 5.41 5.40 11.71
C ASP A 306 5.02 4.75 10.36
N VAL A 307 4.05 3.82 10.37
CA VAL A 307 3.48 3.23 9.14
C VAL A 307 2.75 4.29 8.30
N ILE A 308 1.90 5.11 8.92
CA ILE A 308 1.21 6.22 8.22
C ILE A 308 2.23 7.19 7.62
N LEU A 309 3.27 7.57 8.39
CA LEU A 309 4.30 8.51 7.94
C LEU A 309 5.07 7.95 6.74
N LYS A 310 5.48 6.68 6.78
CA LYS A 310 6.16 6.02 5.65
C LYS A 310 5.30 6.03 4.39
N CYS A 311 4.00 5.75 4.52
CA CYS A 311 3.07 5.81 3.37
C CYS A 311 2.99 7.21 2.74
N LYS A 312 3.19 8.27 3.53
CA LYS A 312 3.22 9.67 3.06
C LYS A 312 4.57 10.06 2.44
N ILE A 313 5.68 9.48 2.87
CA ILE A 313 7.04 9.82 2.42
C ILE A 313 7.45 9.07 1.15
N GLU A 314 6.99 7.83 0.93
CA GLU A 314 7.28 7.04 -0.29
C GLU A 314 6.51 7.56 -1.53
N CYS A 315 6.28 8.87 -1.61
CA CYS A 315 5.74 9.59 -2.76
C CYS A 315 6.86 10.11 -3.66
#